data_AF-A0A0S4PYW1-F1
#
_entry.id   AF-A0A0S4PYW1-F1
#
_cell.length_a   1.000
_cell.length_b   1.000
_cell.length_c   1.000
_cell.angle_alpha   90.00
_cell.angle_beta   90.00
_cell.angle_gamma   90.00
#
_symmetry.space_group_name_H-M   'P 1'
#
loop_
_entity.id
_entity.type
_entity.pdbx_description
1 polymer ?
#
loop_
_entity_poly.entity_id
_entity_poly.type
_entity_poly.pdbx_seq_one_letter_code
_entity_poly.pdbx_strand_id
1 'polypeptide(L)'
;MLPYTKHKNTCERKQKRLYNGQVMDKEHRGIYNVTFNDKKATPILKDIEAIEDAVIEYIAMYVKGFHLERRDKGRGAEHIKLHLKENSKGEIKLQELLDIGHSLREYLKNFSEPFIDEKGAKIYEWENKEGIRFRTIVDRIDGQGHTSTTFHPSNEQIISFYSDRNFNKQMEFKNPKVTQYYQNNKDINSSTLNVSDSTLAKMQQKIEAFAQKGFRKEGKKENDMER
;
A
#
# COMPACT_ATOMS: atom_id res chain seq x y z
N MET A 1 -10.15 44.04 1.02
CA MET A 1 -9.18 42.96 1.36
C MET A 1 -9.60 41.69 0.62
N LEU A 2 -8.88 41.31 -0.43
CA LEU A 2 -9.08 40.04 -1.16
C LEU A 2 -8.27 38.92 -0.49
N PRO A 3 -8.71 37.65 -0.57
CA PRO A 3 -8.11 36.54 0.16
C PRO A 3 -6.88 35.99 -0.59
N TYR A 4 -5.71 36.13 0.02
CA TYR A 4 -4.42 35.67 -0.51
C TYR A 4 -4.01 34.31 0.08
N THR A 5 -4.84 33.27 -0.03
CA THR A 5 -4.58 31.95 0.61
C THR A 5 -4.98 30.73 -0.22
N LYS A 6 -4.86 30.76 -1.56
CA LYS A 6 -5.06 29.56 -2.41
C LYS A 6 -3.88 29.15 -3.31
N HIS A 7 -2.86 30.00 -3.50
CA HIS A 7 -1.79 29.72 -4.46
C HIS A 7 -0.51 29.06 -3.90
N LYS A 8 -0.26 29.11 -2.57
CA LYS A 8 0.94 28.48 -1.98
C LYS A 8 0.83 26.94 -1.87
N ASN A 9 -0.37 26.43 -1.63
CA ASN A 9 -0.58 25.00 -1.31
C ASN A 9 -0.41 24.02 -2.49
N THR A 10 -0.48 24.49 -3.75
CA THR A 10 -0.36 23.61 -4.92
C THR A 10 1.08 23.35 -5.33
N CYS A 11 1.98 24.30 -5.07
CA CYS A 11 3.41 24.17 -5.36
C CYS A 11 4.08 23.17 -4.42
N GLU A 12 3.85 23.33 -3.11
CA GLU A 12 4.37 22.42 -2.06
C GLU A 12 3.90 20.98 -2.27
N ARG A 13 2.61 20.78 -2.60
CA ARG A 13 2.08 19.44 -2.91
C ARG A 13 2.72 18.80 -4.14
N LYS A 14 3.04 19.60 -5.18
CA LYS A 14 3.75 19.09 -6.37
C LYS A 14 5.19 18.74 -6.03
N GLN A 15 5.88 19.58 -5.27
CA GLN A 15 7.26 19.37 -4.85
C GLN A 15 7.39 18.11 -3.95
N LYS A 16 6.48 17.95 -2.98
CA LYS A 16 6.38 16.75 -2.14
C LYS A 16 6.12 15.48 -2.95
N ARG A 17 5.22 15.54 -3.94
CA ARG A 17 4.97 14.40 -4.86
C ARG A 17 6.21 14.03 -5.68
N LEU A 18 6.93 15.02 -6.20
CA LEU A 18 8.17 14.80 -6.95
C LEU A 18 9.26 14.18 -6.07
N TYR A 19 9.45 14.70 -4.86
CA TYR A 19 10.39 14.15 -3.89
C TYR A 19 10.04 12.71 -3.51
N ASN A 20 8.77 12.45 -3.17
CA ASN A 20 8.30 11.11 -2.86
C ASN A 20 8.57 10.16 -4.03
N GLY A 21 8.28 10.58 -5.27
CA GLY A 21 8.62 9.82 -6.47
C GLY A 21 10.12 9.46 -6.54
N GLN A 22 11.01 10.42 -6.29
CA GLN A 22 12.46 10.17 -6.29
C GLN A 22 12.91 9.20 -5.19
N VAL A 23 12.31 9.27 -4.00
CA VAL A 23 12.62 8.33 -2.91
C VAL A 23 12.12 6.92 -3.25
N MET A 24 10.92 6.80 -3.82
CA MET A 24 10.38 5.53 -4.32
C MET A 24 11.29 4.93 -5.40
N ASP A 25 11.76 5.73 -6.35
CA ASP A 25 12.69 5.28 -7.40
C ASP A 25 14.02 4.77 -6.82
N LYS A 26 14.52 5.40 -5.75
CA LYS A 26 15.72 4.93 -5.04
C LYS A 26 15.47 3.62 -4.30
N GLU A 27 14.30 3.47 -3.66
CA GLU A 27 13.91 2.24 -2.96
C GLU A 27 13.76 1.08 -3.97
N HIS A 28 13.05 1.29 -5.07
CA HIS A 28 12.89 0.33 -6.18
C HIS A 28 14.26 -0.10 -6.72
N ARG A 29 15.13 0.86 -7.05
CA ARG A 29 16.49 0.56 -7.51
C ARG A 29 17.29 -0.20 -6.47
N GLY A 30 17.10 0.11 -5.19
CA GLY A 30 17.69 -0.61 -4.07
C GLY A 30 17.27 -2.08 -4.04
N ILE A 31 15.96 -2.34 -4.10
CA ILE A 31 15.38 -3.69 -4.08
C ILE A 31 15.82 -4.49 -5.30
N TYR A 32 15.79 -3.86 -6.48
CA TYR A 32 16.26 -4.47 -7.72
C TYR A 32 17.73 -4.88 -7.61
N ASN A 33 18.60 -3.95 -7.17
CA ASN A 33 20.03 -4.22 -7.05
C ASN A 33 20.35 -5.27 -6.01
N VAL A 34 19.58 -5.35 -4.92
CA VAL A 34 19.73 -6.43 -3.94
C VAL A 34 19.31 -7.77 -4.54
N THR A 35 18.22 -7.79 -5.31
CA THR A 35 17.71 -9.01 -5.93
C THR A 35 18.65 -9.50 -7.02
N PHE A 36 18.91 -8.69 -8.05
CA PHE A 36 19.55 -9.16 -9.28
C PHE A 36 21.05 -8.84 -9.38
N ASN A 37 21.56 -7.90 -8.60
CA ASN A 37 22.96 -7.46 -8.65
C ASN A 37 23.70 -7.76 -7.33
N ASP A 38 24.84 -7.11 -7.10
CA ASP A 38 25.74 -7.39 -5.97
C ASP A 38 25.45 -6.59 -4.69
N LYS A 39 24.36 -5.82 -4.65
CA LYS A 39 24.01 -5.03 -3.46
C LYS A 39 23.58 -5.98 -2.34
N LYS A 40 24.12 -5.81 -1.13
CA LYS A 40 23.87 -6.74 0.00
C LYS A 40 22.55 -6.49 0.71
N ALA A 41 22.15 -5.23 0.84
CA ALA A 41 20.91 -4.85 1.52
C ALA A 41 20.47 -3.44 1.12
N THR A 42 19.19 -3.14 1.30
CA THR A 42 18.61 -1.79 1.19
C THR A 42 17.56 -1.59 2.28
N PRO A 43 17.46 -0.39 2.88
CA PRO A 43 16.40 -0.11 3.85
C PRO A 43 15.05 0.05 3.16
N ILE A 44 13.99 -0.32 3.88
CA ILE A 44 12.60 0.04 3.58
C ILE A 44 12.13 1.04 4.63
N LEU A 45 11.79 2.24 4.18
CA LEU A 45 11.50 3.38 5.08
C LEU A 45 10.06 3.33 5.58
N LYS A 46 9.87 3.69 6.86
CA LYS A 46 8.54 3.75 7.49
C LYS A 46 7.74 4.95 7.03
N ASP A 47 8.38 6.11 6.93
CA ASP A 47 7.77 7.31 6.37
C ASP A 47 8.76 8.00 5.42
N ILE A 48 8.24 8.44 4.27
CA ILE A 48 9.00 9.19 3.27
C ILE A 48 9.01 10.68 3.65
N GLU A 49 7.97 11.14 4.35
CA GLU A 49 7.85 12.52 4.83
C GLU A 49 8.82 12.79 5.98
N ALA A 50 9.02 11.80 6.86
CA ALA A 50 9.97 11.89 7.98
C ALA A 50 11.45 11.85 7.57
N ILE A 51 11.80 11.86 6.28
CA ILE A 51 13.17 12.12 5.83
C ILE A 51 13.46 13.64 5.86
N GLU A 52 12.42 14.47 5.81
CA GLU A 52 12.54 15.93 5.97
C GLU A 52 12.84 16.29 7.44
N ASP A 53 12.23 15.56 8.38
CA ASP A 53 12.56 15.60 9.80
C ASP A 53 13.78 14.69 10.06
N ALA A 54 14.72 15.04 10.94
CA ALA A 54 16.00 14.31 11.07
C ALA A 54 15.91 12.88 11.64
N VAL A 55 14.70 12.30 11.76
CA VAL A 55 14.44 11.00 12.39
C VAL A 55 14.12 9.96 11.33
N ILE A 56 15.13 9.20 10.91
CA ILE A 56 14.95 8.12 9.93
C ILE A 56 14.44 6.86 10.66
N GLU A 57 13.18 6.50 10.42
CA GLU A 57 12.58 5.25 10.88
C GLU A 57 12.48 4.21 9.75
N TYR A 58 12.78 2.96 10.06
CA TYR A 58 12.78 1.83 9.13
C TYR A 58 11.66 0.86 9.47
N ILE A 59 11.01 0.30 8.44
CA ILE A 59 10.11 -0.86 8.60
C ILE A 59 10.93 -2.13 8.73
N ALA A 60 11.90 -2.31 7.81
CA ALA A 60 12.76 -3.49 7.74
C ALA A 60 13.93 -3.24 6.78
N MET A 61 14.92 -4.12 6.82
CA MET A 61 15.95 -4.25 5.79
C MET A 61 15.54 -5.30 4.75
N TYR A 62 15.58 -4.94 3.48
CA TYR A 62 15.54 -5.90 2.38
C TYR A 62 16.97 -6.36 2.07
N VAL A 63 17.28 -7.61 2.41
CA VAL A 63 18.64 -8.17 2.36
C VAL A 63 18.78 -9.21 1.25
N LYS A 64 20.01 -9.44 0.79
CA LYS A 64 20.33 -10.47 -0.21
C LYS A 64 19.89 -11.86 0.27
N GLY A 65 20.23 -12.19 1.51
CA GLY A 65 19.86 -13.46 2.12
C GLY A 65 20.47 -14.67 1.41
N PHE A 66 19.78 -15.81 1.44
CA PHE A 66 20.22 -17.05 0.82
C PHE A 66 19.03 -17.97 0.56
N HIS A 67 19.21 -18.97 -0.31
CA HIS A 67 18.29 -20.09 -0.42
C HIS A 67 19.05 -21.41 -0.59
N LEU A 68 18.65 -22.42 0.18
CA LEU A 68 19.18 -23.78 0.15
C LEU A 68 18.12 -24.70 -0.45
N GLU A 69 18.20 -24.91 -1.77
CA GLU A 69 17.21 -25.69 -2.53
C GLU A 69 16.96 -27.07 -1.93
N ARG A 70 18.02 -27.76 -1.50
CA ARG A 70 17.93 -29.11 -0.92
C ARG A 70 17.12 -29.20 0.37
N ARG A 71 16.96 -28.09 1.09
CA ARG A 71 16.24 -28.05 2.38
C ARG A 71 14.96 -27.22 2.32
N ASP A 72 14.67 -26.63 1.16
CA ASP A 72 13.63 -25.61 0.98
C ASP A 72 13.68 -24.56 2.11
N LYS A 73 14.88 -24.08 2.41
CA LYS A 73 15.14 -23.09 3.47
C LYS A 73 15.86 -21.90 2.89
N GLY A 74 15.33 -20.72 3.14
CA GLY A 74 15.98 -19.50 2.72
C GLY A 74 15.39 -18.29 3.42
N ARG A 75 16.00 -17.14 3.14
CA ARG A 75 15.50 -15.84 3.53
C ARG A 75 15.97 -14.76 2.56
N GLY A 76 15.32 -13.61 2.59
CA GLY A 76 15.71 -12.43 1.81
C GLY A 76 15.56 -12.66 0.31
N ALA A 77 16.23 -11.82 -0.47
CA ALA A 77 16.06 -11.75 -1.91
C ALA A 77 16.32 -13.08 -2.64
N GLU A 78 17.33 -13.86 -2.23
CA GLU A 78 17.61 -15.17 -2.85
C GLU A 78 16.49 -16.19 -2.65
N HIS A 79 15.78 -16.13 -1.51
CA HIS A 79 14.59 -16.95 -1.30
C HIS A 79 13.38 -16.40 -2.07
N ILE A 80 13.17 -15.08 -2.04
CA ILE A 80 12.05 -14.41 -2.70
C ILE A 80 12.11 -14.57 -4.23
N LYS A 81 13.31 -14.65 -4.82
CA LYS A 81 13.50 -14.95 -6.25
C LYS A 81 12.76 -16.19 -6.75
N LEU A 82 12.53 -17.17 -5.88
CA LEU A 82 11.78 -18.36 -6.28
C LEU A 82 10.35 -18.03 -6.65
N HIS A 83 9.76 -17.05 -5.96
CA HIS A 83 8.41 -16.56 -6.23
C HIS A 83 8.35 -15.65 -7.47
N LEU A 84 9.48 -15.19 -8.02
CA LEU A 84 9.51 -14.49 -9.30
C LEU A 84 9.52 -15.44 -10.51
N LYS A 85 9.65 -16.76 -10.28
CA LYS A 85 9.56 -17.75 -11.35
C LYS A 85 8.10 -17.95 -11.73
N GLU A 86 7.83 -18.00 -13.04
CA GLU A 86 6.50 -18.25 -13.58
C GLU A 86 5.94 -19.58 -13.06
N ASN A 87 4.65 -19.60 -12.70
CA ASN A 87 3.95 -20.75 -12.16
C ASN A 87 4.51 -21.28 -10.82
N SER A 88 5.39 -20.53 -10.15
CA SER A 88 5.91 -20.92 -8.84
C SER A 88 4.83 -20.81 -7.77
N LYS A 89 4.90 -21.68 -6.76
CA LYS A 89 4.03 -21.57 -5.60
C LYS A 89 4.29 -20.24 -4.90
N GLY A 90 3.26 -19.39 -4.84
CA GLY A 90 3.32 -18.08 -4.21
C GLY A 90 3.86 -16.97 -5.10
N GLU A 91 3.69 -17.14 -6.42
CA GLU A 91 4.24 -16.28 -7.45
C GLU A 91 3.95 -14.78 -7.24
N ILE A 92 4.98 -13.95 -7.43
CA ILE A 92 4.89 -12.49 -7.42
C ILE A 92 5.43 -11.94 -8.74
N LYS A 93 4.90 -10.80 -9.16
CA LYS A 93 5.43 -10.04 -10.30
C LYS A 93 6.60 -9.19 -9.83
N LEU A 94 7.52 -8.85 -10.75
CA LEU A 94 8.64 -7.96 -10.45
C LEU A 94 8.16 -6.62 -9.87
N GLN A 95 7.12 -6.03 -10.46
CA GLN A 95 6.59 -4.75 -9.98
C GLN A 95 6.05 -4.84 -8.54
N GLU A 96 5.41 -5.96 -8.17
CA GLU A 96 4.91 -6.18 -6.81
C GLU A 96 6.06 -6.30 -5.80
N LEU A 97 7.20 -6.87 -6.20
CA LEU A 97 8.41 -6.90 -5.39
C LEU A 97 9.00 -5.49 -5.21
N LEU A 98 9.10 -4.71 -6.28
CA LEU A 98 9.64 -3.36 -6.21
C LEU A 98 8.75 -2.46 -5.35
N ASP A 99 7.43 -2.61 -5.44
CA ASP A 99 6.44 -1.85 -4.67
C ASP A 99 6.23 -2.36 -3.22
N ILE A 100 7.07 -3.27 -2.72
CA ILE A 100 6.90 -3.84 -1.37
C ILE A 100 6.90 -2.73 -0.30
N GLY A 101 7.79 -1.75 -0.38
CA GLY A 101 7.84 -0.68 0.60
C GLY A 101 6.60 0.22 0.56
N HIS A 102 6.04 0.47 -0.62
CA HIS A 102 4.74 1.15 -0.74
C HIS A 102 3.65 0.38 -0.01
N SER A 103 3.57 -0.92 -0.28
CA SER A 103 2.57 -1.81 0.29
C SER A 103 2.66 -1.89 1.82
N LEU A 104 3.89 -1.95 2.37
CA LEU A 104 4.11 -1.93 3.82
C LEU A 104 3.69 -0.60 4.46
N ARG A 105 3.95 0.54 3.81
CA ARG A 105 3.50 1.86 4.27
C ARG A 105 1.97 1.98 4.23
N GLU A 106 1.31 1.50 3.18
CA GLU A 106 -0.15 1.47 3.11
C GLU A 106 -0.75 0.59 4.20
N TYR A 107 -0.15 -0.57 4.48
CA TYR A 107 -0.55 -1.43 5.57
C TYR A 107 -0.49 -0.68 6.91
N LEU A 108 0.65 -0.07 7.24
CA LEU A 108 0.83 0.65 8.50
C LEU A 108 -0.10 1.86 8.63
N LYS A 109 -0.48 2.50 7.52
CA LYS A 109 -1.50 3.56 7.54
C LYS A 109 -2.87 3.04 7.96
N ASN A 110 -3.24 1.83 7.56
CA ASN A 110 -4.55 1.24 7.86
C ASN A 110 -4.61 0.53 9.21
N PHE A 111 -3.50 -0.05 9.67
CA PHE A 111 -3.47 -0.92 10.86
C PHE A 111 -2.55 -0.43 12.00
N SER A 112 -1.78 0.63 11.76
CA SER A 112 -0.79 1.25 12.67
C SER A 112 0.42 0.38 13.04
N GLU A 113 0.25 -0.93 13.17
CA GLU A 113 1.29 -1.88 13.58
C GLU A 113 1.15 -3.21 12.83
N PRO A 114 2.25 -3.97 12.63
CA PRO A 114 2.21 -5.33 12.08
C PRO A 114 1.49 -6.31 13.01
N PHE A 115 1.02 -7.41 12.44
CA PHE A 115 0.65 -8.58 13.24
C PHE A 115 1.91 -9.31 13.70
N ILE A 116 1.99 -9.62 14.99
CA ILE A 116 3.10 -10.39 15.55
C ILE A 116 2.66 -11.85 15.67
N ASP A 117 3.38 -12.77 15.04
CA ASP A 117 3.09 -14.20 15.19
C ASP A 117 3.65 -14.78 16.49
N GLU A 118 3.32 -16.05 16.75
CA GLU A 118 3.73 -16.76 17.97
C GLU A 118 5.26 -16.82 18.18
N LYS A 119 6.03 -16.64 17.10
CA LYS A 119 7.50 -16.67 17.12
C LYS A 119 8.11 -15.28 17.15
N GLY A 120 7.30 -14.23 17.21
CA GLY A 120 7.73 -12.84 17.22
C GLY A 120 7.96 -12.25 15.85
N ALA A 121 7.67 -12.97 14.76
CA ALA A 121 7.81 -12.43 13.41
C ALA A 121 6.69 -11.43 13.11
N LYS A 122 7.07 -10.31 12.48
CA LYS A 122 6.15 -9.28 12.00
C LYS A 122 5.58 -9.70 10.66
N ILE A 123 4.26 -9.69 10.57
CA ILE A 123 3.50 -10.13 9.40
C ILE A 123 2.68 -8.96 8.88
N TYR A 124 2.87 -8.70 7.60
CA TYR A 124 2.13 -7.70 6.83
C TYR A 124 1.38 -8.43 5.72
N GLU A 125 0.08 -8.16 5.61
CA GLU A 125 -0.81 -8.88 4.70
C GLU A 125 -1.80 -7.92 4.06
N TRP A 126 -2.05 -8.11 2.77
CA TRP A 126 -3.00 -7.29 2.02
C TRP A 126 -3.60 -8.06 0.84
N GLU A 127 -4.74 -7.58 0.34
CA GLU A 127 -5.37 -8.01 -0.90
C GLU A 127 -5.24 -6.88 -1.93
N ASN A 128 -4.83 -7.20 -3.16
CA ASN A 128 -4.85 -6.24 -4.27
C ASN A 128 -6.25 -6.18 -4.92
N LYS A 129 -6.41 -5.31 -5.92
CA LYS A 129 -7.67 -5.13 -6.65
C LYS A 129 -8.11 -6.37 -7.45
N GLU A 130 -7.17 -7.25 -7.78
CA GLU A 130 -7.43 -8.51 -8.49
C GLU A 130 -7.86 -9.64 -7.51
N GLY A 131 -7.97 -9.34 -6.21
CA GLY A 131 -8.32 -10.33 -5.18
C GLY A 131 -7.15 -11.22 -4.75
N ILE A 132 -5.93 -10.89 -5.17
CA ILE A 132 -4.71 -11.65 -4.88
C ILE A 132 -4.18 -11.20 -3.54
N ARG A 133 -3.84 -12.17 -2.69
CA ARG A 133 -3.40 -11.90 -1.32
C ARG A 133 -1.90 -12.05 -1.22
N PHE A 134 -1.29 -11.11 -0.51
CA PHE A 134 0.15 -11.05 -0.31
C PHE A 134 0.48 -11.16 1.16
N ARG A 135 1.65 -11.76 1.45
CA ARG A 135 2.22 -11.78 2.78
C ARG A 135 3.70 -11.46 2.72
N THR A 136 4.09 -10.46 3.51
CA THR A 136 5.49 -10.15 3.82
C THR A 136 5.76 -10.55 5.25
N ILE A 137 6.84 -11.31 5.46
CA ILE A 137 7.30 -11.71 6.78
C ILE A 137 8.62 -10.99 7.06
N VAL A 138 8.63 -10.23 8.14
CA VAL A 138 9.80 -9.55 8.68
C VAL A 138 10.15 -10.23 9.99
N ASP A 139 11.39 -10.63 10.14
CA ASP A 139 11.85 -11.29 11.36
C ASP A 139 13.15 -10.68 11.84
N ARG A 140 13.38 -10.77 13.14
CA ARG A 140 14.60 -10.29 13.78
C ARG A 140 15.66 -11.39 13.71
N ILE A 141 16.79 -11.09 13.09
CA ILE A 141 17.87 -12.06 12.96
C ILE A 141 18.98 -11.71 13.95
N ASP A 142 18.88 -12.23 15.16
CA ASP A 142 19.96 -12.17 16.14
C ASP A 142 21.03 -13.21 15.76
N GLY A 143 22.26 -12.75 15.54
CA GLY A 143 23.35 -13.60 15.06
C GLY A 143 23.77 -14.66 16.09
N GLN A 144 23.81 -15.93 15.67
CA GLN A 144 24.80 -16.87 16.19
C GLN A 144 26.18 -16.38 15.74
N GLY A 145 26.81 -15.51 16.53
CA GLY A 145 28.12 -14.96 16.23
C GLY A 145 28.40 -13.75 17.10
N HIS A 146 29.35 -13.90 18.02
CA HIS A 146 29.82 -12.87 18.93
C HIS A 146 30.19 -11.57 18.20
N THR A 147 29.27 -10.61 18.15
CA THR A 147 29.59 -9.20 18.23
C THR A 147 28.47 -8.50 18.97
N SER A 148 28.77 -8.12 20.21
CA SER A 148 28.09 -7.05 20.92
C SER A 148 28.23 -5.78 20.08
N THR A 149 27.23 -5.50 19.23
CA THR A 149 27.01 -4.16 18.72
C THR A 149 25.51 -3.91 18.82
N THR A 150 25.17 -3.13 19.84
CA THR A 150 24.06 -2.17 19.92
C THR A 150 22.78 -2.53 19.16
N PHE A 151 21.68 -2.64 19.90
CA PHE A 151 20.29 -2.60 19.40
C PHE A 151 20.16 -1.61 18.22
N HIS A 152 20.36 -2.06 16.98
CA HIS A 152 20.21 -1.25 15.78
C HIS A 152 18.87 -1.67 15.15
N PRO A 153 18.01 -0.72 14.75
CA PRO A 153 16.73 -1.02 14.10
C PRO A 153 16.88 -1.85 12.81
N SER A 154 18.10 -2.10 12.32
CA SER A 154 18.42 -2.95 11.18
C SER A 154 18.37 -4.47 11.43
N ASN A 155 18.03 -4.94 12.63
CA ASN A 155 17.94 -6.38 12.89
C ASN A 155 16.68 -7.01 12.28
N GLU A 156 15.67 -6.20 11.97
CA GLU A 156 14.45 -6.61 11.29
C GLU A 156 14.68 -6.74 9.79
N GLN A 157 14.56 -7.95 9.26
CA GLN A 157 14.84 -8.26 7.87
C GLN A 157 13.60 -8.86 7.21
N ILE A 158 13.31 -8.44 5.98
CA ILE A 158 12.32 -9.14 5.15
C ILE A 158 12.89 -10.53 4.83
N ILE A 159 12.29 -11.57 5.42
CA ILE A 159 12.73 -12.95 5.22
C ILE A 159 12.00 -13.61 4.05
N SER A 160 10.73 -13.28 3.82
CA SER A 160 9.94 -13.84 2.73
C SER A 160 8.85 -12.85 2.28
N PHE A 161 8.52 -12.91 0.99
CA PHE A 161 7.45 -12.17 0.35
C PHE A 161 6.87 -13.02 -0.77
N TYR A 162 5.58 -13.31 -0.69
CA TYR A 162 4.89 -14.19 -1.63
C TYR A 162 3.41 -13.83 -1.71
N SER A 163 2.75 -14.29 -2.78
CA SER A 163 1.30 -14.20 -2.94
C SER A 163 0.61 -15.55 -2.72
N ASP A 164 -0.71 -15.60 -2.89
CA ASP A 164 -1.47 -16.86 -2.93
C ASP A 164 -1.67 -17.44 -4.33
N ARG A 165 -1.00 -16.88 -5.35
CA ARG A 165 -0.95 -17.47 -6.69
C ARG A 165 -0.37 -18.89 -6.64
N ASN A 166 -0.95 -19.77 -7.45
CA ASN A 166 -0.52 -21.16 -7.58
C ASN A 166 -0.60 -21.95 -6.26
N PHE A 167 -1.47 -21.52 -5.32
CA PHE A 167 -1.85 -22.32 -4.16
C PHE A 167 -3.14 -23.11 -4.47
N ASN A 168 -3.32 -24.26 -3.80
CA ASN A 168 -4.54 -25.07 -3.94
C ASN A 168 -5.79 -24.39 -3.34
N LYS A 169 -5.59 -23.41 -2.45
CA LYS A 169 -6.63 -22.63 -1.78
C LYS A 169 -6.15 -21.20 -1.61
N GLN A 170 -7.08 -20.25 -1.64
CA GLN A 170 -6.79 -18.85 -1.34
C GLN A 170 -6.17 -18.71 0.05
N MET A 171 -5.17 -17.84 0.20
CA MET A 171 -4.49 -17.66 1.49
C MET A 171 -5.41 -17.00 2.51
N GLU A 172 -5.50 -17.56 3.72
CA GLU A 172 -6.16 -16.91 4.84
C GLU A 172 -5.21 -15.92 5.51
N PHE A 173 -5.72 -14.73 5.84
CA PHE A 173 -4.96 -13.75 6.61
C PHE A 173 -4.75 -14.23 8.04
N LYS A 174 -3.53 -14.07 8.54
CA LYS A 174 -3.22 -14.34 9.94
C LYS A 174 -3.76 -13.26 10.86
N ASN A 175 -3.77 -12.00 10.41
CA ASN A 175 -4.32 -10.90 11.20
C ASN A 175 -5.86 -10.81 11.05
N PRO A 176 -6.66 -11.04 12.12
CA PRO A 176 -8.12 -10.94 12.05
C PRO A 176 -8.61 -9.53 11.65
N LYS A 177 -7.86 -8.47 11.99
CA LYS A 177 -8.20 -7.09 11.60
C LYS A 177 -8.13 -6.92 10.08
N VAL A 178 -7.19 -7.58 9.42
CA VAL A 178 -7.04 -7.55 7.96
C VAL A 178 -8.21 -8.29 7.32
N THR A 179 -8.60 -9.45 7.86
CA THR A 179 -9.78 -10.20 7.42
C THR A 179 -11.04 -9.33 7.46
N GLN A 180 -11.30 -8.68 8.60
CA GLN A 180 -12.47 -7.81 8.77
C GLN A 180 -12.45 -6.62 7.80
N TYR A 181 -11.28 -5.98 7.62
CA TYR A 181 -11.13 -4.85 6.69
C TYR A 181 -11.54 -5.20 5.26
N TYR A 182 -11.06 -6.33 4.73
CA TYR A 182 -11.37 -6.75 3.37
C TYR A 182 -12.77 -7.35 3.20
N GLN A 183 -13.35 -7.94 4.25
CA GLN A 183 -14.77 -8.35 4.24
C GLN A 183 -15.69 -7.13 4.16
N ASN A 184 -15.50 -6.15 5.03
CA ASN A 184 -16.31 -4.93 5.04
C ASN A 184 -16.23 -4.15 3.72
N ASN A 185 -15.05 -4.08 3.09
CA ASN A 185 -14.90 -3.43 1.79
C ASN A 185 -15.63 -4.18 0.66
N LYS A 186 -15.72 -5.51 0.73
CA LYS A 186 -16.51 -6.30 -0.23
C LYS A 186 -18.01 -6.05 -0.03
N ASP A 187 -18.45 -5.90 1.21
CA ASP A 187 -19.84 -5.59 1.53
C ASP A 187 -20.23 -4.16 1.12
N ILE A 188 -19.34 -3.18 1.28
CA ILE A 188 -19.56 -1.80 0.80
C ILE A 188 -19.66 -1.78 -0.74
N ASN A 189 -18.76 -2.47 -1.44
CA ASN A 189 -18.78 -2.50 -2.89
C ASN A 189 -20.00 -3.25 -3.45
N SER A 190 -20.40 -4.36 -2.83
CA SER A 190 -21.61 -5.09 -3.22
C SER A 190 -22.88 -4.28 -2.94
N SER A 191 -22.98 -3.61 -1.79
CA SER A 191 -24.12 -2.72 -1.47
C SER A 191 -24.18 -1.49 -2.37
N THR A 192 -23.04 -0.93 -2.79
CA THR A 192 -23.00 0.19 -3.75
C THR A 192 -23.38 -0.23 -5.18
N LEU A 193 -23.08 -1.48 -5.58
CA LEU A 193 -23.49 -2.03 -6.88
C LEU A 193 -24.97 -2.48 -6.90
N ASN A 194 -25.56 -2.74 -5.74
CA ASN A 194 -26.95 -3.18 -5.59
C ASN A 194 -27.95 -2.02 -5.36
N VAL A 195 -27.59 -0.78 -5.71
CA VAL A 195 -28.56 0.32 -5.74
C VAL A 195 -29.59 0.01 -6.82
N SER A 196 -30.79 -0.43 -6.39
CA SER A 196 -31.87 -0.81 -7.32
C SER A 196 -32.18 0.29 -8.33
N ASP A 197 -32.52 -0.10 -9.57
CA ASP A 197 -32.93 0.81 -10.65
C ASP A 197 -34.02 1.79 -10.20
N SER A 198 -34.88 1.37 -9.27
CA SER A 198 -35.92 2.22 -8.68
C SER A 198 -35.36 3.41 -7.86
N THR A 199 -34.20 3.23 -7.25
CA THR A 199 -33.53 4.24 -6.41
C THR A 199 -32.76 5.23 -7.28
N LEU A 200 -32.08 4.73 -8.32
CA LEU A 200 -31.45 5.55 -9.35
C LEU A 200 -32.49 6.38 -10.10
N ALA A 201 -33.63 5.79 -10.49
CA ALA A 201 -34.73 6.51 -11.12
C ALA A 201 -35.30 7.62 -10.22
N LYS A 202 -35.45 7.35 -8.91
CA LYS A 202 -35.90 8.37 -7.93
C LYS A 202 -34.88 9.49 -7.73
N MET A 203 -33.58 9.20 -7.79
CA MET A 203 -32.54 10.23 -7.73
C MET A 203 -32.52 11.07 -9.01
N GLN A 204 -32.64 10.44 -10.18
CA GLN A 204 -32.71 11.11 -11.48
C GLN A 204 -33.91 12.08 -11.55
N GLN A 205 -35.10 11.62 -11.13
CA GLN A 205 -36.30 12.47 -11.06
C GLN A 205 -36.14 13.65 -10.11
N LYS A 206 -35.44 13.48 -8.98
CA LYS A 206 -35.16 14.58 -8.05
C LYS A 206 -34.21 15.62 -8.64
N ILE A 207 -33.20 15.18 -9.39
CA ILE A 207 -32.24 16.08 -10.06
C ILE A 207 -32.96 16.90 -11.14
N GLU A 208 -33.80 16.27 -11.96
CA GLU A 208 -34.59 16.93 -13.00
C GLU A 208 -35.58 17.94 -12.42
N ALA A 209 -36.28 17.58 -11.33
CA ALA A 209 -37.19 18.49 -10.63
C ALA A 209 -36.46 19.71 -10.02
N PHE A 210 -35.20 19.53 -9.60
CA PHE A 210 -34.37 20.61 -9.06
C PHE A 210 -33.90 21.56 -10.17
N ALA A 211 -33.49 21.01 -11.32
CA ALA A 211 -33.10 21.79 -12.49
C ALA A 211 -34.26 22.65 -13.03
N GLN A 212 -35.49 22.11 -13.03
CA GLN A 212 -36.70 22.84 -13.43
C GLN A 212 -37.10 23.95 -12.45
N LYS A 213 -36.79 23.81 -11.16
CA LYS A 213 -37.04 24.85 -10.14
C LYS A 213 -36.02 26.00 -10.22
N GLY A 214 -34.78 25.73 -10.63
CA GLY A 214 -33.73 26.74 -10.79
C GLY A 214 -33.99 27.74 -11.92
N PHE A 215 -34.74 27.36 -12.95
CA PHE A 215 -34.99 28.19 -14.14
C PHE A 215 -36.21 29.12 -14.03
N ARG A 216 -36.97 29.11 -12.92
CA ARG A 216 -38.26 29.83 -12.81
C ARG A 216 -38.20 31.17 -12.06
N LYS A 217 -37.01 31.71 -11.80
CA LYS A 217 -36.83 33.05 -11.22
C LYS A 217 -35.94 33.93 -12.10
N GLU A 218 -36.46 34.34 -13.25
CA GLU A 218 -36.12 35.59 -13.92
C GLU A 218 -37.09 35.75 -15.09
N GLY A 219 -37.99 36.73 -15.03
CA GLY A 219 -38.94 36.99 -16.12
C GLY A 219 -40.34 37.38 -15.67
N LYS A 220 -40.48 38.35 -14.76
CA LYS A 220 -41.64 39.25 -14.75
C LYS A 220 -41.24 40.60 -14.14
N LYS A 221 -41.09 41.61 -15.00
CA LYS A 221 -41.79 42.90 -14.93
C LYS A 221 -41.21 43.84 -15.99
N GLU A 222 -41.93 44.00 -17.09
CA GLU A 222 -42.00 45.28 -17.80
C GLU A 222 -43.25 45.26 -18.67
N ASN A 223 -44.24 46.02 -18.23
CA ASN A 223 -45.35 46.57 -18.99
C ASN A 223 -46.11 47.39 -17.95
N ASP A 224 -45.87 48.70 -17.95
CA ASP A 224 -46.83 49.76 -17.63
C ASP A 224 -46.05 51.09 -17.57
N MET A 225 -46.12 51.86 -18.66
CA MET A 225 -46.31 53.32 -18.70
C MET A 225 -45.86 53.87 -20.05
N GLU A 226 -46.81 54.26 -20.89
CA GLU A 226 -46.83 55.58 -21.52
C GLU A 226 -48.21 55.83 -22.16
N ARG A 227 -48.98 56.69 -21.50
CA ARG A 227 -50.07 57.50 -22.06
C ARG A 227 -49.96 58.88 -21.44
#